data_AF-A0A151ZD59-F1
#
_entry.id   AF-A0A151ZD59-F1
#
_cell.length_a   1.000
_cell.length_b   1.000
_cell.length_c   1.000
_cell.angle_alpha   90.00
_cell.angle_beta   90.00
_cell.angle_gamma   90.00
#
_symmetry.space_group_name_H-M   'P 1'
#
loop_
_entity.id
_entity.type
_entity.pdbx_description
1 polymer ?
#
loop_
_entity_poly.entity_id
_entity_poly.type
_entity_poly.pdbx_seq_one_letter_code
_entity_poly.pdbx_strand_id
1 'polypeptide(L)'
;MNNSKTQNIKNYTNSSSTLLERKNILFSRLPEKNVNKERYDNILSFWDSAILDVARKFNVLIFTPKLLQEVFTINNTSPNFLPVVLNELHKSSNITTLDNFFKEIGWTKWIFDKLVMSPLKSYTGILQNNVGSVPNQKLVIAEILKEKAEEVYQIQSEKIHTTTDCIVPMGKLEKLIQDWLLSKEELDLLVQVLVKQGFAVLILSNTGERKGLKFRFQGESEQLKSEESDIGILHLLTTLDSLKIQEEKLREDIEVLNVEIKKSIRQKQKSHALVQLRKKKQFDDILEKRIESSTNIHNILLSIESAQSNQQIVEAMRSGATALKKVNEKLPIEEVDKVFEDLQDTLTDQKEIDDALKQGNASTSMNNFTLEEEQELEEELKLLEEQVQKQQQPTETTATTPIKNEIQTTTTTTTTTSEPEFKIPVEILSKEEEDNLLLELEKLQLNSKEKDEEPEKEKKKLILESN
;
A
#
# COMPACT_ATOMS: atom_id res chain seq x y z
N MET A 1 21.37 -1.41 8.46
CA MET A 1 20.35 -1.07 9.47
C MET A 1 20.29 0.44 9.68
N ASN A 2 19.09 1.00 9.88
CA ASN A 2 18.82 2.42 10.12
C ASN A 2 19.28 2.87 11.53
N ASN A 3 19.79 4.10 11.70
CA ASN A 3 20.24 4.63 13.00
C ASN A 3 19.11 4.63 14.04
N SER A 4 17.91 5.10 13.68
CA SER A 4 16.75 5.11 14.59
C SER A 4 16.40 3.70 15.10
N LYS A 5 16.49 2.70 14.22
CA LYS A 5 16.29 1.28 14.56
C LYS A 5 17.34 0.80 15.58
N THR A 6 18.61 1.18 15.42
CA THR A 6 19.68 0.89 16.40
C THR A 6 19.42 1.53 17.76
N GLN A 7 18.95 2.79 17.81
CA GLN A 7 18.65 3.45 19.09
C GLN A 7 17.43 2.83 19.78
N ASN A 8 16.38 2.46 19.04
CA ASN A 8 15.21 1.80 19.60
C ASN A 8 15.56 0.45 20.25
N ILE A 9 16.46 -0.34 19.65
CA ILE A 9 16.96 -1.58 20.24
C ILE A 9 17.78 -1.28 21.52
N LYS A 10 18.69 -0.29 21.50
CA LYS A 10 19.48 0.10 22.70
C LYS A 10 18.59 0.54 23.87
N ASN A 11 17.52 1.28 23.59
CA ASN A 11 16.56 1.71 24.60
C ASN A 11 15.87 0.50 25.23
N TYR A 12 15.51 -0.51 24.43
CA TYR A 12 14.96 -1.77 24.94
C TYR A 12 15.96 -2.61 25.73
N THR A 13 17.20 -2.81 25.25
CA THR A 13 18.20 -3.63 25.97
C THR A 13 18.64 -3.02 27.30
N ASN A 14 18.59 -1.69 27.44
CA ASN A 14 18.88 -0.99 28.69
C ASN A 14 17.65 -0.88 29.64
N SER A 15 16.44 -1.19 29.18
CA SER A 15 15.20 -1.14 30.00
C SER A 15 14.53 -2.50 30.24
N SER A 16 14.88 -3.54 29.48
CA SER A 16 14.29 -4.87 29.60
C SER A 16 14.70 -5.56 30.91
N SER A 17 13.72 -5.81 31.79
CA SER A 17 13.92 -6.49 33.07
C SER A 17 14.57 -7.87 32.90
N THR A 18 14.17 -8.65 31.91
CA THR A 18 14.69 -10.01 31.67
C THR A 18 16.18 -10.01 31.31
N LEU A 19 16.65 -8.99 30.59
CA LEU A 19 18.07 -8.80 30.25
C LEU A 19 18.86 -8.20 31.44
N LEU A 20 18.23 -7.35 32.24
CA LEU A 20 18.83 -6.74 33.44
C LEU A 20 19.00 -7.76 34.59
N GLU A 21 18.01 -8.62 34.82
CA GLU A 21 18.09 -9.74 35.78
C GLU A 21 19.18 -10.75 35.38
N ARG A 22 19.31 -11.03 34.08
CA ARG A 22 20.32 -11.96 33.53
C ARG A 22 21.62 -11.27 33.10
N LYS A 23 21.85 -10.00 33.50
CA LYS A 23 23.03 -9.20 33.13
C LYS A 23 24.36 -9.89 33.40
N ASN A 24 24.44 -10.71 34.44
CA ASN A 24 25.63 -11.51 34.78
C ASN A 24 25.99 -12.56 33.73
N ILE A 25 25.01 -13.08 32.97
CA ILE A 25 25.22 -14.03 31.87
C ILE A 25 25.75 -13.28 30.63
N LEU A 26 25.17 -12.11 30.35
CA LEU A 26 25.49 -11.25 29.21
C LEU A 26 26.96 -10.79 29.20
N PHE A 27 27.59 -10.60 30.36
CA PHE A 27 29.02 -10.29 30.47
C PHE A 27 29.91 -11.49 30.84
N SER A 28 29.36 -12.70 30.91
CA SER A 28 30.14 -13.89 31.28
C SER A 28 31.03 -14.40 30.15
N ARG A 29 32.20 -14.93 30.52
CA ARG A 29 33.03 -15.73 29.60
C ARG A 29 32.40 -17.10 29.42
N LEU A 30 32.24 -17.53 28.16
CA LEU A 30 31.86 -18.90 27.81
C LEU A 30 32.94 -19.86 28.36
N PRO A 31 32.59 -20.85 29.21
CA PRO A 31 33.54 -21.84 29.70
C PRO A 31 33.90 -22.84 28.60
N GLU A 32 34.86 -23.73 28.83
CA GLU A 32 35.06 -24.87 27.94
C GLU A 32 33.98 -25.94 28.20
N LYS A 33 33.44 -26.54 27.12
CA LYS A 33 32.28 -27.45 27.18
C LYS A 33 32.52 -28.74 27.97
N ASN A 34 33.78 -29.19 28.03
CA ASN A 34 34.30 -30.27 28.86
C ASN A 34 34.40 -29.90 30.36
N VAL A 35 34.65 -28.63 30.69
CA VAL A 35 34.85 -28.15 32.07
C VAL A 35 33.52 -27.87 32.76
N ASN A 36 32.56 -27.24 32.08
CA ASN A 36 31.21 -27.05 32.61
C ASN A 36 30.18 -26.98 31.48
N LYS A 37 29.65 -28.14 31.09
CA LYS A 37 28.62 -28.27 30.05
C LYS A 37 27.34 -27.51 30.38
N GLU A 38 26.85 -27.60 31.61
CA GLU A 38 25.59 -26.95 32.02
C GLU A 38 25.67 -25.42 31.87
N ARG A 39 26.74 -24.81 32.37
CA ARG A 39 26.99 -23.37 32.22
C ARG A 39 27.25 -22.98 30.76
N TYR A 40 27.90 -23.84 29.98
CA TYR A 40 28.10 -23.64 28.54
C TYR A 40 26.75 -23.56 27.80
N ASP A 41 25.93 -24.61 27.94
CA ASP A 41 24.64 -24.72 27.26
C ASP A 41 23.67 -23.60 27.74
N ASN A 42 23.68 -23.24 29.02
CA ASN A 42 22.90 -22.13 29.58
C ASN A 42 23.32 -20.75 29.02
N ILE A 43 24.62 -20.50 28.80
CA ILE A 43 25.10 -19.23 28.20
C ILE A 43 24.68 -19.16 26.72
N LEU A 44 24.80 -20.27 25.97
CA LEU A 44 24.39 -20.30 24.57
C LEU A 44 22.86 -20.10 24.44
N SER A 45 22.06 -20.83 25.23
CA SER A 45 20.60 -20.69 25.22
C SER A 45 20.14 -19.27 25.56
N PHE A 46 20.74 -18.63 26.58
CA PHE A 46 20.43 -17.23 26.90
C PHE A 46 20.70 -16.29 25.73
N TRP A 47 21.84 -16.45 25.05
CA TRP A 47 22.22 -15.58 23.94
C TRP A 47 21.40 -15.82 22.67
N ASP A 48 21.08 -17.08 22.38
CA ASP A 48 20.20 -17.47 21.27
C ASP A 48 18.81 -16.81 21.44
N SER A 49 18.17 -17.01 22.60
CA SER A 49 16.88 -16.36 22.92
C SER A 49 16.98 -14.83 22.91
N ALA A 50 18.02 -14.23 23.50
CA ALA A 50 18.16 -12.77 23.53
C ALA A 50 18.33 -12.15 22.13
N ILE A 51 19.06 -12.81 21.23
CA ILE A 51 19.22 -12.37 19.84
C ILE A 51 17.91 -12.58 19.06
N LEU A 52 17.23 -13.73 19.24
CA LEU A 52 15.92 -14.00 18.65
C LEU A 52 14.86 -12.97 19.08
N ASP A 53 14.77 -12.66 20.38
CA ASP A 53 13.83 -11.66 20.92
C ASP A 53 14.03 -10.28 20.27
N VAL A 54 15.29 -9.83 20.16
CA VAL A 54 15.64 -8.56 19.49
C VAL A 54 15.36 -8.62 17.98
N ALA A 55 15.65 -9.75 17.32
CA ALA A 55 15.41 -9.91 15.90
C ALA A 55 13.90 -9.91 15.55
N ARG A 56 13.08 -10.63 16.32
CA ARG A 56 11.61 -10.64 16.23
C ARG A 56 11.05 -9.24 16.49
N LYS A 57 11.34 -8.67 17.67
CA LYS A 57 10.72 -7.41 18.15
C LYS A 57 11.05 -6.18 17.32
N PHE A 58 12.21 -6.16 16.65
CA PHE A 58 12.66 -5.03 15.84
C PHE A 58 12.84 -5.37 14.36
N ASN A 59 12.35 -6.52 13.88
CA ASN A 59 12.46 -6.94 12.47
C ASN A 59 13.92 -6.88 11.96
N VAL A 60 14.90 -7.33 12.75
CA VAL A 60 16.33 -7.28 12.37
C VAL A 60 16.67 -8.52 11.54
N LEU A 61 16.71 -8.35 10.21
CA LEU A 61 16.91 -9.48 9.29
C LEU A 61 18.40 -9.78 9.03
N ILE A 62 19.26 -8.77 9.17
CA ILE A 62 20.71 -8.89 9.00
C ILE A 62 21.42 -8.20 10.17
N PHE A 63 22.30 -8.91 10.86
CA PHE A 63 23.11 -8.37 11.95
C PHE A 63 24.61 -8.69 11.77
N THR A 64 25.45 -8.10 12.62
CA THR A 64 26.90 -8.33 12.66
C THR A 64 27.37 -8.39 14.11
N PRO A 65 28.50 -9.06 14.43
CA PRO A 65 29.05 -9.11 15.78
C PRO A 65 29.20 -7.73 16.43
N LYS A 66 29.70 -6.72 15.69
CA LYS A 66 29.82 -5.34 16.17
C LYS A 66 28.47 -4.70 16.49
N LEU A 67 27.45 -4.91 15.64
CA LEU A 67 26.11 -4.38 15.89
C LEU A 67 25.52 -4.98 17.18
N LEU A 68 25.66 -6.29 17.37
CA LEU A 68 25.16 -6.95 18.58
C LEU A 68 25.91 -6.48 19.84
N GLN A 69 27.23 -6.30 19.78
CA GLN A 69 28.00 -5.68 20.87
C GLN A 69 27.50 -4.25 21.17
N GLU A 70 27.19 -3.46 20.13
CA GLU A 70 26.72 -2.08 20.28
C GLU A 70 25.32 -1.98 20.91
N VAL A 71 24.38 -2.87 20.54
CA VAL A 71 23.02 -2.83 21.09
C VAL A 71 22.89 -3.54 22.43
N PHE A 72 23.67 -4.59 22.72
CA PHE A 72 23.70 -5.24 24.04
C PHE A 72 24.71 -4.60 25.02
N THR A 73 25.21 -3.40 24.72
CA THR A 73 25.98 -2.61 25.69
C THR A 73 25.03 -2.00 26.73
N ILE A 74 25.17 -2.40 27.99
CA ILE A 74 24.32 -1.99 29.11
C ILE A 74 25.16 -1.19 30.12
N ASN A 75 24.74 0.04 30.43
CA ASN A 75 25.46 0.97 31.31
C ASN A 75 26.96 1.11 30.94
N ASN A 76 27.26 1.33 29.65
CA ASN A 76 28.62 1.39 29.08
C ASN A 76 29.46 0.11 29.21
N THR A 77 28.93 -0.99 29.75
CA THR A 77 29.58 -2.32 29.73
C THR A 77 29.19 -3.05 28.45
N SER A 78 30.17 -3.50 27.66
CA SER A 78 29.94 -4.20 26.37
C SER A 78 30.21 -5.72 26.48
N PRO A 79 29.44 -6.60 25.79
CA PRO A 79 29.59 -8.05 25.87
C PRO A 79 30.82 -8.53 25.07
N ASN A 80 32.00 -8.35 25.65
CA ASN A 80 33.29 -8.64 25.00
C ASN A 80 33.45 -10.11 24.54
N PHE A 81 32.76 -11.06 25.18
CA PHE A 81 32.81 -12.48 24.83
C PHE A 81 31.82 -12.90 23.72
N LEU A 82 30.95 -11.98 23.28
CA LEU A 82 29.92 -12.26 22.28
C LEU A 82 30.46 -12.85 20.95
N PRO A 83 31.63 -12.44 20.40
CA PRO A 83 32.19 -13.11 19.21
C PRO A 83 32.44 -14.61 19.43
N VAL A 84 32.91 -15.02 20.61
CA VAL A 84 33.13 -16.43 20.94
C VAL A 84 31.79 -17.17 21.02
N VAL A 85 30.78 -16.56 21.63
CA VAL A 85 29.41 -17.11 21.68
C VAL A 85 28.82 -17.28 20.28
N LEU A 86 28.91 -16.27 19.42
CA LEU A 86 28.42 -16.32 18.03
C LEU A 86 29.12 -17.41 17.21
N ASN A 87 30.41 -17.66 17.46
CA ASN A 87 31.16 -18.74 16.79
C ASN A 87 30.65 -20.14 17.18
N GLU A 88 30.19 -20.33 18.42
CA GLU A 88 29.60 -21.60 18.85
C GLU A 88 28.12 -21.70 18.46
N LEU A 89 27.36 -20.61 18.51
CA LEU A 89 25.99 -20.56 18.00
C LEU A 89 25.93 -20.90 16.49
N HIS A 90 26.89 -20.44 15.68
CA HIS A 90 27.01 -20.85 14.27
C HIS A 90 27.22 -22.37 14.08
N LYS A 91 27.62 -23.11 15.12
CA LYS A 91 27.74 -24.59 15.07
C LYS A 91 26.54 -25.32 15.66
N SER A 92 25.61 -24.63 16.33
CA SER A 92 24.60 -25.25 17.18
C SER A 92 23.20 -24.64 17.12
N SER A 93 22.94 -23.63 16.29
CA SER A 93 21.70 -22.84 16.28
C SER A 93 21.31 -22.39 14.86
N ASN A 94 20.18 -21.69 14.76
CA ASN A 94 19.62 -21.17 13.51
C ASN A 94 20.36 -19.91 12.97
N ILE A 95 21.45 -19.48 13.61
CA ILE A 95 22.31 -18.37 13.16
C ILE A 95 23.35 -18.86 12.14
N THR A 96 23.27 -18.38 10.91
CA THR A 96 24.17 -18.74 9.80
C THR A 96 24.76 -17.48 9.15
N THR A 97 25.86 -17.60 8.41
CA THR A 97 26.38 -16.46 7.62
C THR A 97 25.53 -16.23 6.37
N LEU A 98 25.40 -14.98 5.93
CA LEU A 98 24.62 -14.63 4.73
C LEU A 98 25.09 -15.41 3.48
N ASP A 99 26.41 -15.57 3.30
CA ASP A 99 27.00 -16.36 2.21
C ASP A 99 26.77 -17.89 2.34
N ASN A 100 26.45 -18.39 3.54
CA ASN A 100 26.12 -19.80 3.75
C ASN A 100 24.60 -20.05 3.62
N PHE A 101 23.78 -19.14 4.15
CA PHE A 101 22.32 -19.11 3.96
C PHE A 101 21.93 -19.24 2.49
N PHE A 102 22.58 -18.46 1.60
CA PHE A 102 22.34 -18.57 0.16
C PHE A 102 22.69 -19.96 -0.39
N LYS A 103 23.81 -20.57 0.04
CA LYS A 103 24.20 -21.94 -0.39
C LYS A 103 23.20 -23.00 0.08
N GLU A 104 22.81 -22.95 1.36
CA GLU A 104 21.87 -23.89 1.99
C GLU A 104 20.51 -23.89 1.30
N ILE A 105 20.09 -22.71 0.80
CA ILE A 105 18.82 -22.52 0.11
C ILE A 105 18.95 -22.75 -1.42
N GLY A 106 20.16 -23.03 -1.93
CA GLY A 106 20.44 -23.31 -3.34
C GLY A 106 20.51 -22.06 -4.23
N TRP A 107 20.72 -20.88 -3.65
CA TRP A 107 20.91 -19.63 -4.38
C TRP A 107 22.37 -19.45 -4.78
N THR A 108 22.63 -19.26 -6.08
CA THR A 108 23.96 -18.91 -6.57
C THR A 108 24.14 -17.39 -6.57
N LYS A 109 25.35 -16.93 -6.20
CA LYS A 109 25.66 -15.50 -6.07
C LYS A 109 25.51 -14.72 -7.38
N TRP A 110 25.61 -15.40 -8.54
CA TRP A 110 25.39 -14.77 -9.85
C TRP A 110 23.91 -14.50 -10.19
N ILE A 111 22.95 -15.17 -9.52
CA ILE A 111 21.52 -14.81 -9.65
C ILE A 111 21.30 -13.41 -9.04
N PHE A 112 22.00 -13.08 -7.95
CA PHE A 112 21.97 -11.76 -7.32
C PHE A 112 22.50 -10.68 -8.29
N ASP A 113 23.61 -10.93 -8.98
CA ASP A 113 24.20 -10.02 -9.97
C ASP A 113 23.27 -9.77 -11.18
N LYS A 114 22.50 -10.78 -11.61
CA LYS A 114 21.54 -10.67 -12.74
C LYS A 114 20.27 -9.90 -12.37
N LEU A 115 20.03 -9.63 -11.09
CA LEU A 115 18.77 -9.07 -10.54
C LEU A 115 18.90 -7.60 -10.10
N VAL A 116 19.75 -6.86 -10.82
CA VAL A 116 20.12 -5.45 -10.65
C VAL A 116 20.57 -5.07 -9.25
N MET A 117 21.85 -5.34 -8.96
CA MET A 117 22.67 -4.59 -8.01
C MET A 117 24.10 -4.43 -8.51
N SER A 118 24.76 -3.34 -8.14
CA SER A 118 26.19 -3.14 -8.42
C SER A 118 27.02 -4.21 -7.69
N PRO A 119 28.14 -4.69 -8.26
CA PRO A 119 28.94 -5.74 -7.64
C PRO A 119 29.44 -5.29 -6.27
N LEU A 120 28.96 -5.99 -5.23
CA LEU A 120 29.41 -5.82 -3.85
C LEU A 120 30.91 -6.12 -3.81
N LYS A 121 31.74 -5.06 -3.74
CA LYS A 121 33.20 -5.18 -3.62
C LYS A 121 33.52 -6.11 -2.46
N SER A 122 33.93 -7.32 -2.80
CA SER A 122 34.00 -8.41 -1.85
C SER A 122 35.12 -8.13 -0.86
N TYR A 123 34.77 -7.97 0.42
CA TYR A 123 35.72 -8.16 1.51
C TYR A 123 36.04 -9.65 1.64
N THR A 124 36.74 -10.21 0.65
CA THR A 124 37.51 -11.45 0.77
C THR A 124 38.71 -11.20 1.67
N GLY A 125 38.42 -10.90 2.94
CA GLY A 125 39.41 -10.86 4.01
C GLY A 125 40.04 -12.23 4.12
N ILE A 126 41.34 -12.29 3.85
CA ILE A 126 42.13 -13.51 3.76
C ILE A 126 41.89 -14.40 4.99
N LEU A 127 41.64 -15.69 4.77
CA LEU A 127 41.57 -16.70 5.82
C LEU A 127 42.96 -16.91 6.46
N GLN A 128 43.32 -16.03 7.40
CA GLN A 128 44.40 -16.28 8.34
C GLN A 128 43.83 -16.86 9.63
N ASN A 129 44.37 -18.01 10.04
CA ASN A 129 44.02 -18.66 11.30
C ASN A 129 44.53 -17.84 12.50
N ASN A 130 43.72 -16.89 12.97
CA ASN A 130 43.91 -16.20 14.24
C ASN A 130 42.75 -16.51 15.19
N VAL A 131 43.02 -17.37 16.18
CA VAL A 131 42.06 -17.74 17.22
C VAL A 131 41.82 -16.53 18.13
N GLY A 132 40.73 -15.79 17.90
CA GLY A 132 40.34 -14.67 18.77
C GLY A 132 39.36 -13.66 18.18
N SER A 133 39.22 -13.58 16.85
CA SER A 133 38.31 -12.63 16.20
C SER A 133 37.42 -13.31 15.18
N VAL A 134 36.10 -13.32 15.42
CA VAL A 134 35.13 -13.61 14.37
C VAL A 134 35.12 -12.40 13.43
N PRO A 135 35.25 -12.57 12.10
CA PRO A 135 35.13 -11.47 11.15
C PRO A 135 33.81 -10.72 11.38
N ASN A 136 33.77 -9.41 11.13
CA ASN A 136 32.52 -8.65 11.23
C ASN A 136 31.59 -8.89 10.01
N GLN A 137 31.32 -10.16 9.76
CA GLN A 137 30.51 -10.71 8.69
C GLN A 137 29.01 -10.54 8.97
N LYS A 138 28.22 -10.61 7.90
CA LYS A 138 26.76 -10.53 7.97
C LYS A 138 26.20 -11.89 8.39
N LEU A 139 25.46 -11.88 9.49
CA LEU A 139 24.78 -13.02 10.07
C LEU A 139 23.27 -12.83 9.90
N VAL A 140 22.57 -13.95 9.73
CA VAL A 140 21.11 -14.02 9.58
C VAL A 140 20.56 -15.17 10.41
N ILE A 141 19.28 -15.09 10.75
CA ILE A 141 18.53 -16.22 11.34
C ILE A 141 17.51 -16.70 10.32
N ALA A 142 17.63 -17.97 9.92
CA ALA A 142 16.80 -18.54 8.87
C ALA A 142 15.30 -18.63 9.25
N GLU A 143 15.02 -18.74 10.54
CA GLU A 143 13.67 -18.75 11.13
C GLU A 143 12.98 -17.40 10.99
N ILE A 144 13.59 -16.32 11.50
CA ILE A 144 13.06 -14.95 11.42
C ILE A 144 12.82 -14.51 9.98
N LEU A 145 13.70 -14.89 9.05
CA LEU A 145 13.54 -14.59 7.63
C LEU A 145 12.32 -15.30 7.01
N LYS A 146 12.00 -16.53 7.44
CA LYS A 146 10.80 -17.24 6.98
C LYS A 146 9.54 -16.66 7.58
N GLU A 147 9.52 -16.45 8.91
CA GLU A 147 8.40 -15.84 9.64
C GLU A 147 8.03 -14.48 9.04
N LYS A 148 9.02 -13.61 8.79
CA LYS A 148 8.78 -12.27 8.25
C LYS A 148 8.37 -12.27 6.78
N ALA A 149 8.79 -13.26 5.99
CA ALA A 149 8.28 -13.46 4.63
C ALA A 149 6.83 -13.99 4.64
N GLU A 150 6.49 -14.89 5.57
CA GLU A 150 5.12 -15.36 5.76
C GLU A 150 4.20 -14.23 6.24
N GLU A 151 4.65 -13.40 7.19
CA GLU A 151 3.91 -12.23 7.67
C GLU A 151 3.59 -11.23 6.54
N VAL A 152 4.55 -10.93 5.65
CA VAL A 152 4.28 -10.12 4.45
C VAL A 152 3.30 -10.80 3.50
N TYR A 153 3.40 -12.12 3.33
CA TYR A 153 2.46 -12.88 2.50
C TYR A 153 1.03 -12.79 3.07
N GLN A 154 0.82 -13.04 4.37
CA GLN A 154 -0.51 -12.96 5.01
C GLN A 154 -1.11 -11.56 4.87
N ILE A 155 -0.35 -10.51 5.22
CA ILE A 155 -0.77 -9.10 5.14
C ILE A 155 -1.13 -8.68 3.70
N GLN A 156 -0.60 -9.37 2.68
CA GLN A 156 -0.95 -9.15 1.29
C GLN A 156 -2.11 -10.04 0.82
N SER A 157 -2.16 -11.33 1.18
CA SER A 157 -3.24 -12.24 0.78
C SER A 157 -4.60 -11.84 1.36
N GLU A 158 -4.64 -11.25 2.56
CA GLU A 158 -5.86 -10.62 3.13
C GLU A 158 -6.44 -9.50 2.24
N LYS A 159 -5.63 -8.93 1.33
CA LYS A 159 -5.98 -7.81 0.44
C LYS A 159 -6.07 -8.22 -1.03
N ILE A 160 -5.88 -9.50 -1.36
CA ILE A 160 -6.04 -10.00 -2.72
C ILE A 160 -7.47 -10.50 -2.85
N HIS A 161 -8.31 -9.71 -3.52
CA HIS A 161 -9.67 -10.10 -3.87
C HIS A 161 -9.79 -10.40 -5.36
N THR A 162 -8.96 -9.76 -6.18
CA THR A 162 -8.94 -9.86 -7.64
C THR A 162 -7.63 -10.45 -8.15
N THR A 163 -7.60 -10.87 -9.42
CA THR A 163 -6.34 -11.27 -10.10
C THR A 163 -5.37 -10.11 -10.29
N THR A 164 -5.83 -8.86 -10.26
CA THR A 164 -4.96 -7.68 -10.38
C THR A 164 -4.33 -7.27 -9.05
N ASP A 165 -5.01 -7.49 -7.91
CA ASP A 165 -4.48 -7.17 -6.56
C ASP A 165 -3.24 -7.98 -6.18
N CYS A 166 -3.04 -9.15 -6.80
CA CYS A 166 -1.84 -9.95 -6.58
C CYS A 166 -0.57 -9.27 -7.11
N ILE A 167 -0.70 -8.28 -8.01
CA ILE A 167 0.42 -7.52 -8.58
C ILE A 167 0.68 -6.28 -7.74
N VAL A 168 1.81 -6.28 -7.04
CA VAL A 168 2.20 -5.25 -6.07
C VAL A 168 3.44 -4.49 -6.58
N PRO A 169 3.31 -3.19 -6.94
CA PRO A 169 4.45 -2.33 -7.25
C PRO A 169 5.44 -2.26 -6.07
N MET A 170 6.75 -2.21 -6.35
CA MET A 170 7.78 -2.24 -5.30
C MET A 170 7.60 -1.15 -4.23
N GLY A 171 7.20 0.06 -4.61
CA GLY A 171 6.91 1.15 -3.67
C GLY A 171 5.69 0.91 -2.77
N LYS A 172 4.71 0.12 -3.23
CA LYS A 172 3.53 -0.28 -2.44
C LYS A 172 3.93 -1.30 -1.37
N LEU A 173 4.85 -2.23 -1.70
CA LEU A 173 5.49 -3.11 -0.73
C LEU A 173 6.34 -2.32 0.29
N GLU A 174 7.20 -1.41 -0.16
CA GLU A 174 8.05 -0.60 0.72
C GLU A 174 7.22 0.23 1.73
N LYS A 175 6.07 0.75 1.31
CA LYS A 175 5.11 1.43 2.19
C LYS A 175 4.42 0.47 3.18
N LEU A 176 4.09 -0.76 2.75
CA LEU A 176 3.41 -1.78 3.57
C LEU A 176 4.25 -2.26 4.76
N ILE A 177 5.58 -2.34 4.61
CA ILE A 177 6.52 -2.69 5.70
C ILE A 177 7.43 -1.52 6.12
N GLN A 178 6.99 -0.28 5.93
CA GLN A 178 7.77 0.92 6.26
C GLN A 178 8.19 0.97 7.75
N ASP A 179 7.29 0.58 8.65
CA ASP A 179 7.52 0.56 10.10
C ASP A 179 8.56 -0.47 10.56
N TRP A 180 8.92 -1.44 9.70
CA TRP A 180 9.97 -2.41 10.00
C TRP A 180 11.37 -1.80 9.88
N LEU A 181 11.47 -0.57 9.34
CA LEU A 181 12.69 0.24 9.22
C LEU A 181 13.86 -0.56 8.60
N LEU A 182 13.56 -1.43 7.65
CA LEU A 182 14.53 -2.23 6.92
C LEU A 182 15.49 -1.33 6.15
N SER A 183 16.78 -1.65 6.15
CA SER A 183 17.68 -1.12 5.12
C SER A 183 17.48 -1.87 3.80
N LYS A 184 17.85 -1.26 2.66
CA LYS A 184 17.61 -1.81 1.32
C LYS A 184 18.04 -3.28 1.21
N GLU A 185 19.20 -3.64 1.75
CA GLU A 185 19.71 -5.02 1.75
C GLU A 185 18.87 -6.01 2.59
N GLU A 186 18.24 -5.56 3.69
CA GLU A 186 17.31 -6.39 4.48
C GLU A 186 16.00 -6.61 3.69
N LEU A 187 15.52 -5.58 2.98
CA LEU A 187 14.37 -5.65 2.09
C LEU A 187 14.62 -6.54 0.86
N ASP A 188 15.80 -6.41 0.22
CA ASP A 188 16.25 -7.29 -0.86
C ASP A 188 16.23 -8.76 -0.42
N LEU A 189 16.75 -9.05 0.77
CA LEU A 189 16.80 -10.40 1.33
C LEU A 189 15.39 -10.93 1.65
N LEU A 190 14.50 -10.10 2.19
CA LEU A 190 13.11 -10.45 2.47
C LEU A 190 12.34 -10.82 1.18
N VAL A 191 12.49 -10.00 0.14
CA VAL A 191 11.92 -10.24 -1.20
C VAL A 191 12.46 -11.55 -1.81
N GLN A 192 13.74 -11.85 -1.61
CA GLN A 192 14.34 -13.11 -2.07
C GLN A 192 13.77 -14.33 -1.31
N VAL A 193 13.51 -14.21 -0.01
CA VAL A 193 12.91 -15.29 0.80
C VAL A 193 11.43 -15.49 0.47
N LEU A 194 10.66 -14.43 0.22
CA LEU A 194 9.30 -14.49 -0.33
C LEU A 194 9.26 -15.31 -1.64
N VAL A 195 10.15 -15.00 -2.59
CA VAL A 195 10.22 -15.72 -3.87
C VAL A 195 10.65 -17.17 -3.68
N LYS A 196 11.61 -17.46 -2.79
CA LYS A 196 12.04 -18.84 -2.55
C LYS A 196 10.95 -19.71 -1.93
N GLN A 197 10.13 -19.17 -1.04
CA GLN A 197 9.01 -19.89 -0.44
C GLN A 197 7.81 -20.04 -1.40
N GLY A 198 7.85 -19.39 -2.57
CA GLY A 198 6.76 -19.39 -3.54
C GLY A 198 5.56 -18.56 -3.08
N PHE A 199 5.76 -17.61 -2.15
CA PHE A 199 4.76 -16.63 -1.75
C PHE A 199 4.56 -15.55 -2.82
N ALA A 200 5.57 -15.30 -3.65
CA ALA A 200 5.51 -14.37 -4.77
C ALA A 200 6.53 -14.73 -5.88
N VAL A 201 6.46 -14.04 -7.02
CA VAL A 201 7.47 -14.01 -8.08
C VAL A 201 7.77 -12.56 -8.46
N LEU A 202 9.03 -12.27 -8.80
CA LEU A 202 9.48 -10.93 -9.19
C LEU A 202 9.06 -10.57 -10.62
N ILE A 203 8.47 -9.39 -10.75
CA ILE A 203 8.18 -8.72 -12.03
C ILE A 203 9.37 -7.81 -12.35
N LEU A 204 10.02 -8.08 -13.48
CA LEU A 204 11.20 -7.35 -13.95
C LEU A 204 10.87 -6.54 -15.22
N SER A 205 11.54 -5.41 -15.42
CA SER A 205 11.55 -4.74 -16.72
C SER A 205 12.37 -5.50 -17.76
N ASN A 206 12.23 -5.11 -19.02
CA ASN A 206 13.15 -5.46 -20.12
C ASN A 206 14.63 -5.11 -19.83
N THR A 207 14.90 -4.14 -18.95
CA THR A 207 16.26 -3.80 -18.46
C THR A 207 16.71 -4.62 -17.24
N GLY A 208 15.90 -5.57 -16.75
CA GLY A 208 16.18 -6.40 -15.57
C GLY A 208 15.91 -5.71 -14.22
N GLU A 209 15.43 -4.47 -14.22
CA GLU A 209 15.10 -3.72 -13.02
C GLU A 209 13.84 -4.29 -12.36
N ARG A 210 13.85 -4.47 -11.04
CA ARG A 210 12.69 -4.97 -10.30
C ARG A 210 11.62 -3.90 -10.25
N LYS A 211 10.42 -4.21 -10.77
CA LYS A 211 9.27 -3.29 -10.74
C LYS A 211 8.29 -3.63 -9.63
N GLY A 212 8.15 -4.92 -9.28
CA GLY A 212 7.29 -5.36 -8.18
C GLY A 212 7.23 -6.88 -8.06
N LEU A 213 6.16 -7.37 -7.45
CA LEU A 213 5.92 -8.78 -7.15
C LEU A 213 4.51 -9.20 -7.58
N LYS A 214 4.38 -10.40 -8.16
CA LYS A 214 3.12 -11.14 -8.31
C LYS A 214 3.03 -12.12 -7.14
N PHE A 215 2.12 -11.88 -6.20
CA PHE A 215 1.88 -12.75 -5.04
C PHE A 215 1.04 -13.97 -5.42
N ARG A 216 1.20 -15.07 -4.69
CA ARG A 216 0.41 -16.30 -4.89
C ARG A 216 -1.02 -16.10 -4.39
N PHE A 217 -2.00 -16.59 -5.16
CA PHE A 217 -3.39 -16.68 -4.72
C PHE A 217 -3.64 -17.95 -3.89
N GLN A 218 -4.54 -17.87 -2.91
CA GLN A 218 -4.79 -18.94 -1.95
C GLN A 218 -5.58 -20.11 -2.56
N GLY A 219 -4.85 -21.01 -3.21
CA GLY A 219 -5.39 -22.18 -3.92
C GLY A 219 -4.54 -22.61 -5.12
N GLU A 220 -3.66 -21.74 -5.63
CA GLU A 220 -2.78 -22.03 -6.75
C GLU A 220 -1.77 -23.15 -6.44
N SER A 221 -2.03 -24.33 -7.02
CA SER A 221 -1.12 -25.49 -6.92
C SER A 221 0.03 -25.45 -7.95
N GLU A 222 -0.08 -24.63 -8.99
CA GLU A 222 0.96 -24.42 -10.01
C GLU A 222 2.13 -23.57 -9.49
N GLN A 223 3.25 -23.62 -10.20
CA GLN A 223 4.37 -22.71 -9.99
C GLN A 223 4.06 -21.35 -10.61
N LEU A 224 3.97 -20.31 -9.77
CA LEU A 224 3.92 -18.92 -10.23
C LEU A 224 5.00 -18.63 -11.27
N LYS A 225 4.63 -17.88 -12.30
CA LYS A 225 5.51 -17.34 -13.34
C LYS A 225 5.17 -15.85 -13.47
N SER A 226 6.16 -15.02 -13.82
CA SER A 226 5.87 -13.66 -14.27
C SER A 226 5.67 -13.66 -15.78
N GLU A 227 4.67 -12.92 -16.22
CA GLU A 227 4.27 -12.72 -17.60
C GLU A 227 4.58 -11.28 -18.04
N GLU A 228 4.61 -11.02 -19.35
CA GLU A 228 4.75 -9.66 -19.89
C GLU A 228 3.53 -8.78 -19.56
N SER A 229 2.35 -9.39 -19.43
CA SER A 229 1.09 -8.79 -18.96
C SER A 229 1.24 -8.13 -17.59
N ASP A 230 1.97 -8.75 -16.66
CA ASP A 230 2.19 -8.24 -15.30
C ASP A 230 2.84 -6.86 -15.29
N ILE A 231 3.74 -6.60 -16.24
CA ILE A 231 4.45 -5.32 -16.37
C ILE A 231 3.46 -4.22 -16.77
N GLY A 232 2.52 -4.53 -17.66
CA GLY A 232 1.45 -3.62 -18.08
C GLY A 232 0.49 -3.29 -16.93
N ILE A 233 0.04 -4.31 -16.19
CA ILE A 233 -0.83 -4.12 -15.01
C ILE A 233 -0.10 -3.29 -13.94
N LEU A 234 1.18 -3.57 -13.68
CA LEU A 234 1.98 -2.82 -12.72
C LEU A 234 2.15 -1.34 -13.15
N HIS A 235 2.31 -1.06 -14.44
CA HIS A 235 2.35 0.30 -14.97
C HIS A 235 1.00 1.04 -14.79
N LEU A 236 -0.11 0.37 -15.06
CA LEU A 236 -1.47 0.92 -14.83
C LEU A 236 -1.68 1.25 -13.35
N LEU A 237 -1.39 0.31 -12.45
CA LEU A 237 -1.48 0.51 -10.99
C LEU A 237 -0.61 1.68 -10.50
N THR A 238 0.63 1.75 -10.97
CA THR A 238 1.57 2.83 -10.61
C THR A 238 1.13 4.19 -11.16
N THR A 239 0.49 4.20 -12.34
CA THR A 239 -0.08 5.42 -12.92
C THR A 239 -1.32 5.86 -12.15
N LEU A 240 -2.19 4.94 -11.75
CA LEU A 240 -3.38 5.23 -10.94
C LEU A 240 -3.01 5.82 -9.57
N ASP A 241 -2.03 5.25 -8.87
CA ASP A 241 -1.53 5.82 -7.61
C ASP A 241 -0.90 7.22 -7.82
N SER A 242 -0.19 7.44 -8.93
CA SER A 242 0.38 8.74 -9.30
C SER A 242 -0.69 9.80 -9.64
N LEU A 243 -1.80 9.40 -10.28
CA LEU A 243 -2.93 10.29 -10.57
C LEU A 243 -3.66 10.68 -9.28
N LYS A 244 -3.95 9.72 -8.38
CA LYS A 244 -4.57 9.99 -7.07
C LYS A 244 -3.77 11.00 -6.23
N ILE A 245 -2.43 10.92 -6.26
CA ILE A 245 -1.55 11.89 -5.59
C ILE A 245 -1.63 13.28 -6.25
N GLN A 246 -1.80 13.36 -7.57
CA GLN A 246 -2.00 14.64 -8.28
C GLN A 246 -3.38 15.24 -8.00
N GLU A 247 -4.43 14.43 -8.01
CA GLU A 247 -5.81 14.85 -7.67
C GLU A 247 -5.88 15.45 -6.27
N GLU A 248 -5.33 14.76 -5.27
CA GLU A 248 -5.40 15.21 -3.88
C GLU A 248 -4.64 16.52 -3.67
N LYS A 249 -3.46 16.66 -4.29
CA LYS A 249 -2.74 17.92 -4.29
C LYS A 249 -3.51 19.04 -4.98
N LEU A 250 -4.17 18.77 -6.11
CA LEU A 250 -5.00 19.76 -6.79
C LEU A 250 -6.16 20.23 -5.90
N ARG A 251 -6.81 19.33 -5.16
CA ARG A 251 -7.85 19.68 -4.17
C ARG A 251 -7.30 20.60 -3.07
N GLU A 252 -6.11 20.31 -2.53
CA GLU A 252 -5.42 21.16 -1.54
C GLU A 252 -5.12 22.56 -2.12
N ASP A 253 -4.49 22.61 -3.30
CA ASP A 253 -4.17 23.86 -4.02
C ASP A 253 -5.46 24.68 -4.34
N ILE A 254 -6.59 24.02 -4.64
CA ILE A 254 -7.89 24.65 -4.89
C ILE A 254 -8.50 25.26 -3.61
N GLU A 255 -8.48 24.59 -2.46
CA GLU A 255 -9.02 25.21 -1.24
C GLU A 255 -8.12 26.35 -0.71
N VAL A 256 -6.81 26.28 -0.91
CA VAL A 256 -5.90 27.43 -0.67
C VAL A 256 -6.31 28.64 -1.54
N LEU A 257 -6.67 28.40 -2.81
CA LEU A 257 -7.21 29.46 -3.69
C LEU A 257 -8.57 29.96 -3.21
N ASN A 258 -9.49 29.07 -2.80
CA ASN A 258 -10.78 29.47 -2.25
C ASN A 258 -10.62 30.40 -1.03
N VAL A 259 -9.70 30.11 -0.12
CA VAL A 259 -9.40 30.97 1.05
C VAL A 259 -8.85 32.34 0.61
N GLU A 260 -7.93 32.38 -0.36
CA GLU A 260 -7.35 33.65 -0.84
C GLU A 260 -8.34 34.49 -1.67
N ILE A 261 -9.26 33.87 -2.41
CA ILE A 261 -10.39 34.53 -3.10
C ILE A 261 -11.33 35.15 -2.05
N LYS A 262 -11.79 34.36 -1.07
CA LYS A 262 -12.63 34.83 0.06
C LYS A 262 -11.96 36.00 0.80
N LYS A 263 -10.64 35.95 1.01
CA LYS A 263 -9.83 37.03 1.60
C LYS A 263 -9.73 38.28 0.72
N SER A 264 -9.49 38.12 -0.58
CA SER A 264 -9.40 39.22 -1.56
C SER A 264 -10.72 39.98 -1.68
N ILE A 265 -11.85 39.26 -1.70
CA ILE A 265 -13.21 39.81 -1.63
C ILE A 265 -13.39 40.67 -0.38
N ARG A 266 -13.04 40.16 0.81
CA ARG A 266 -13.13 40.90 2.08
C ARG A 266 -12.26 42.17 2.08
N GLN A 267 -11.13 42.16 1.37
CA GLN A 267 -10.25 43.32 1.19
C GLN A 267 -10.66 44.24 0.01
N LYS A 268 -11.77 43.94 -0.69
CA LYS A 268 -12.28 44.66 -1.88
C LYS A 268 -11.29 44.70 -3.05
N GLN A 269 -10.37 43.73 -3.12
CA GLN A 269 -9.34 43.62 -4.15
C GLN A 269 -9.87 42.84 -5.37
N LYS A 270 -10.88 43.37 -6.05
CA LYS A 270 -11.62 42.67 -7.11
C LYS A 270 -10.72 42.09 -8.21
N SER A 271 -9.74 42.86 -8.69
CA SER A 271 -8.78 42.41 -9.71
C SER A 271 -7.89 41.25 -9.25
N HIS A 272 -7.48 41.22 -7.97
CA HIS A 272 -6.74 40.08 -7.41
C HIS A 272 -7.65 38.85 -7.29
N ALA A 273 -8.89 39.04 -6.83
CA ALA A 273 -9.87 37.96 -6.74
C ALA A 273 -10.15 37.31 -8.12
N LEU A 274 -10.35 38.11 -9.19
CA LEU A 274 -10.51 37.60 -10.56
C LEU A 274 -9.31 36.77 -11.05
N VAL A 275 -8.07 37.16 -10.71
CA VAL A 275 -6.86 36.42 -11.10
C VAL A 275 -6.77 35.08 -10.36
N GLN A 276 -7.07 35.06 -9.06
CA GLN A 276 -7.09 33.79 -8.30
C GLN A 276 -8.26 32.88 -8.75
N LEU A 277 -9.41 33.46 -9.14
CA LEU A 277 -10.57 32.71 -9.64
C LEU A 277 -10.29 32.06 -11.01
N ARG A 278 -9.60 32.75 -11.93
CA ARG A 278 -9.10 32.16 -13.19
C ARG A 278 -8.17 30.98 -12.93
N LYS A 279 -7.24 31.12 -11.99
CA LYS A 279 -6.32 30.06 -11.60
C LYS A 279 -7.08 28.88 -10.96
N LYS A 280 -8.15 29.15 -10.19
CA LYS A 280 -9.04 28.12 -9.66
C LYS A 280 -9.74 27.35 -10.79
N LYS A 281 -10.42 28.03 -11.74
CA LYS A 281 -11.05 27.38 -12.91
C LYS A 281 -10.06 26.50 -13.67
N GLN A 282 -8.84 26.99 -13.92
CA GLN A 282 -7.76 26.18 -14.52
C GLN A 282 -7.35 24.95 -13.71
N PHE A 283 -7.40 24.99 -12.38
CA PHE A 283 -7.07 23.85 -11.53
C PHE A 283 -8.23 22.87 -11.42
N ASP A 284 -9.47 23.35 -11.42
CA ASP A 284 -10.69 22.53 -11.54
C ASP A 284 -10.69 21.76 -12.89
N ASP A 285 -10.45 22.44 -14.03
CA ASP A 285 -10.33 21.84 -15.37
C ASP A 285 -9.29 20.70 -15.42
N ILE A 286 -8.15 20.88 -14.73
CA ILE A 286 -7.08 19.89 -14.67
C ILE A 286 -7.46 18.73 -13.74
N LEU A 287 -8.12 19.01 -12.62
CA LEU A 287 -8.61 18.00 -11.68
C LEU A 287 -9.66 17.09 -12.32
N GLU A 288 -10.63 17.65 -13.06
CA GLU A 288 -11.64 16.88 -13.80
C GLU A 288 -10.98 15.92 -14.81
N LYS A 289 -10.08 16.44 -15.66
CA LYS A 289 -9.34 15.61 -16.63
C LYS A 289 -8.43 14.57 -15.97
N ARG A 290 -8.02 14.76 -14.70
CA ARG A 290 -7.27 13.75 -13.92
C ARG A 290 -8.20 12.67 -13.35
N ILE A 291 -9.37 13.04 -12.82
CA ILE A 291 -10.39 12.09 -12.35
C ILE A 291 -10.90 11.22 -13.51
N GLU A 292 -11.12 11.80 -14.69
CA GLU A 292 -11.45 11.03 -15.90
C GLU A 292 -10.34 10.03 -16.26
N SER A 293 -9.08 10.48 -16.26
CA SER A 293 -7.91 9.62 -16.52
C SER A 293 -7.81 8.46 -15.51
N SER A 294 -8.03 8.72 -14.22
CA SER A 294 -8.05 7.70 -13.17
C SER A 294 -9.19 6.69 -13.36
N THR A 295 -10.37 7.16 -13.73
CA THR A 295 -11.55 6.33 -14.01
C THR A 295 -11.30 5.42 -15.21
N ASN A 296 -10.75 5.95 -16.30
CA ASN A 296 -10.41 5.19 -17.50
C ASN A 296 -9.35 4.10 -17.20
N ILE A 297 -8.33 4.39 -16.38
CA ILE A 297 -7.35 3.37 -15.96
C ILE A 297 -7.97 2.31 -15.06
N HIS A 298 -8.90 2.68 -14.16
CA HIS A 298 -9.62 1.72 -13.33
C HIS A 298 -10.50 0.78 -14.17
N ASN A 299 -11.22 1.32 -15.16
CA ASN A 299 -12.04 0.54 -16.10
C ASN A 299 -11.18 -0.44 -16.93
N ILE A 300 -9.97 -0.05 -17.32
CA ILE A 300 -9.01 -0.96 -17.99
C ILE A 300 -8.57 -2.10 -17.05
N LEU A 301 -8.31 -1.82 -15.77
CA LEU A 301 -7.96 -2.85 -14.78
C LEU A 301 -9.11 -3.84 -14.55
N LEU A 302 -10.35 -3.35 -14.42
CA LEU A 302 -11.55 -4.20 -14.31
C LEU A 302 -11.78 -5.06 -15.56
N SER A 303 -11.54 -4.51 -16.75
CA SER A 303 -11.66 -5.26 -18.02
C SER A 303 -10.57 -6.34 -18.15
N ILE A 304 -9.36 -6.11 -17.61
CA ILE A 304 -8.29 -7.13 -17.49
C ILE A 304 -8.68 -8.24 -16.50
N GLU A 305 -9.20 -7.87 -15.32
CA GLU A 305 -9.69 -8.81 -14.31
C GLU A 305 -10.81 -9.71 -14.85
N SER A 306 -11.81 -9.11 -15.50
CA SER A 306 -12.91 -9.81 -16.17
C SER A 306 -12.38 -10.82 -17.20
N ALA A 307 -11.43 -10.43 -18.05
CA ALA A 307 -10.81 -11.32 -19.02
C ALA A 307 -10.05 -12.49 -18.36
N GLN A 308 -9.33 -12.25 -17.25
CA GLN A 308 -8.63 -13.29 -16.50
C GLN A 308 -9.59 -14.25 -15.79
N SER A 309 -10.68 -13.74 -15.20
CA SER A 309 -11.76 -14.54 -14.60
C SER A 309 -12.45 -15.42 -15.65
N ASN A 310 -12.81 -14.85 -16.80
CA ASN A 310 -13.42 -15.58 -17.92
C ASN A 310 -12.49 -16.69 -18.43
N GLN A 311 -11.18 -16.46 -18.52
CA GLN A 311 -10.20 -17.49 -18.86
C GLN A 311 -10.19 -18.65 -17.85
N GLN A 312 -10.23 -18.36 -16.54
CA GLN A 312 -10.29 -19.39 -15.50
C GLN A 312 -11.59 -20.20 -15.54
N ILE A 313 -12.73 -19.55 -15.81
CA ILE A 313 -14.04 -20.21 -15.99
C ILE A 313 -13.99 -21.17 -17.18
N VAL A 314 -13.47 -20.71 -18.32
CA VAL A 314 -13.31 -21.53 -19.54
C VAL A 314 -12.40 -22.74 -19.29
N GLU A 315 -11.28 -22.58 -18.58
CA GLU A 315 -10.39 -23.70 -18.23
C GLU A 315 -11.06 -24.70 -17.27
N ALA A 316 -11.75 -24.21 -16.23
CA ALA A 316 -12.48 -25.05 -15.29
C ALA A 316 -13.60 -25.86 -16.00
N MET A 317 -14.33 -25.23 -16.91
CA MET A 317 -15.34 -25.90 -17.74
C MET A 317 -14.72 -26.93 -18.69
N ARG A 318 -13.57 -26.64 -19.30
CA ARG A 318 -12.83 -27.61 -20.14
C ARG A 318 -12.38 -28.84 -19.35
N SER A 319 -11.93 -28.64 -18.10
CA SER A 319 -11.56 -29.70 -17.17
C SER A 319 -12.78 -30.54 -16.77
N GLY A 320 -13.90 -29.89 -16.40
CA GLY A 320 -15.17 -30.55 -16.09
C GLY A 320 -15.74 -31.36 -17.27
N ALA A 321 -15.74 -30.79 -18.47
CA ALA A 321 -16.12 -31.49 -19.71
C ALA A 321 -15.23 -32.71 -19.97
N THR A 322 -13.92 -32.60 -19.74
CA THR A 322 -12.97 -33.72 -19.86
C THR A 322 -13.24 -34.81 -18.82
N ALA A 323 -13.66 -34.46 -17.61
CA ALA A 323 -14.09 -35.42 -16.60
C ALA A 323 -15.41 -36.11 -16.99
N LEU A 324 -16.40 -35.36 -17.49
CA LEU A 324 -17.68 -35.91 -17.97
C LEU A 324 -17.49 -36.86 -19.16
N LYS A 325 -16.65 -36.51 -20.15
CA LYS A 325 -16.27 -37.39 -21.27
C LYS A 325 -15.62 -38.71 -20.80
N LYS A 326 -14.91 -38.72 -19.67
CA LYS A 326 -14.33 -39.94 -19.05
C LYS A 326 -15.33 -40.76 -18.24
N VAL A 327 -16.37 -40.14 -17.68
CA VAL A 327 -17.41 -40.82 -16.88
C VAL A 327 -18.52 -41.39 -17.76
N ASN A 328 -18.77 -40.81 -18.94
CA ASN A 328 -19.89 -41.17 -19.79
C ASN A 328 -19.46 -41.35 -21.26
N GLU A 329 -19.03 -42.57 -21.61
CA GLU A 329 -18.58 -42.99 -22.97
C GLU A 329 -19.62 -42.80 -24.10
N LYS A 330 -20.82 -42.29 -23.79
CA LYS A 330 -21.94 -42.12 -24.72
C LYS A 330 -22.28 -40.67 -25.06
N LEU A 331 -21.55 -39.68 -24.53
CA LEU A 331 -21.69 -38.29 -24.98
C LEU A 331 -21.04 -38.11 -26.36
N PRO A 332 -21.75 -37.56 -27.36
CA PRO A 332 -21.13 -37.21 -28.65
C PRO A 332 -20.09 -36.10 -28.43
N ILE A 333 -18.94 -36.24 -29.11
CA ILE A 333 -17.78 -35.37 -28.89
C ILE A 333 -18.08 -33.95 -29.37
N GLU A 334 -18.65 -33.84 -30.59
CA GLU A 334 -19.00 -32.58 -31.25
C GLU A 334 -19.97 -31.70 -30.46
N GLU A 335 -20.95 -32.24 -29.72
CA GLU A 335 -21.92 -31.40 -28.99
C GLU A 335 -21.26 -30.67 -27.81
N VAL A 336 -20.35 -31.35 -27.10
CA VAL A 336 -19.61 -30.76 -25.97
C VAL A 336 -18.59 -29.73 -26.45
N ASP A 337 -17.93 -30.00 -27.57
CA ASP A 337 -16.91 -29.10 -28.11
C ASP A 337 -17.52 -27.88 -28.83
N LYS A 338 -18.73 -28.00 -29.41
CA LYS A 338 -19.51 -26.85 -29.89
C LYS A 338 -19.99 -25.92 -28.79
N VAL A 339 -20.57 -26.45 -27.71
CA VAL A 339 -21.04 -25.62 -26.58
C VAL A 339 -19.85 -24.89 -25.91
N PHE A 340 -18.63 -25.41 -26.04
CA PHE A 340 -17.41 -24.71 -25.64
C PHE A 340 -17.01 -23.59 -26.62
N GLU A 341 -17.14 -23.81 -27.93
CA GLU A 341 -16.92 -22.83 -29.00
C GLU A 341 -17.92 -21.66 -28.89
N ASP A 342 -19.23 -21.96 -28.87
CA ASP A 342 -20.33 -20.99 -28.71
C ASP A 342 -20.15 -20.11 -27.44
N LEU A 343 -19.65 -20.70 -26.34
CA LEU A 343 -19.38 -19.99 -25.08
C LEU A 343 -18.12 -19.12 -25.16
N GLN A 344 -17.06 -19.62 -25.80
CA GLN A 344 -15.82 -18.85 -25.97
C GLN A 344 -16.06 -17.61 -26.84
N ASP A 345 -16.89 -17.73 -27.87
CA ASP A 345 -17.34 -16.61 -28.71
C ASP A 345 -18.21 -15.64 -27.90
N THR A 346 -19.20 -16.13 -27.14
CA THR A 346 -20.05 -15.28 -26.26
C THR A 346 -19.23 -14.44 -25.26
N LEU A 347 -18.18 -15.03 -24.67
CA LEU A 347 -17.26 -14.34 -23.74
C LEU A 347 -16.28 -13.40 -24.46
N THR A 348 -16.12 -13.54 -25.78
CA THR A 348 -15.31 -12.65 -26.63
C THR A 348 -16.14 -11.46 -27.12
N ASP A 349 -17.40 -11.66 -27.53
CA ASP A 349 -18.34 -10.60 -27.93
C ASP A 349 -18.51 -9.55 -26.82
N GLN A 350 -18.62 -9.99 -25.57
CA GLN A 350 -18.74 -9.09 -24.41
C GLN A 350 -17.52 -8.16 -24.26
N LYS A 351 -16.34 -8.57 -24.73
CA LYS A 351 -15.10 -7.79 -24.69
C LYS A 351 -15.06 -6.71 -25.79
N GLU A 352 -15.64 -6.97 -26.97
CA GLU A 352 -15.71 -5.95 -28.03
C GLU A 352 -16.62 -4.77 -27.63
N ILE A 353 -17.67 -5.03 -26.85
CA ILE A 353 -18.54 -4.00 -26.25
C ILE A 353 -17.74 -3.12 -25.28
N ASP A 354 -16.93 -3.75 -24.42
CA ASP A 354 -16.02 -3.07 -23.47
C ASP A 354 -14.96 -2.20 -24.18
N ASP A 355 -14.44 -2.62 -25.32
CA ASP A 355 -13.45 -1.85 -26.10
C ASP A 355 -14.10 -0.74 -26.94
N ALA A 356 -15.33 -0.92 -27.41
CA ALA A 356 -16.12 0.15 -28.05
C ALA A 356 -16.38 1.32 -27.07
N LEU A 357 -16.65 1.03 -25.80
CA LEU A 357 -16.83 2.06 -24.76
C LEU A 357 -15.56 2.89 -24.53
N LYS A 358 -14.38 2.28 -24.61
CA LYS A 358 -13.07 2.95 -24.45
C LYS A 358 -12.73 3.88 -25.62
N GLN A 359 -13.33 3.67 -26.81
CA GLN A 359 -13.01 4.43 -28.01
C GLN A 359 -13.75 5.78 -28.12
N GLY A 360 -14.72 6.07 -27.23
CA GLY A 360 -15.51 7.30 -27.27
C GLY A 360 -14.78 8.59 -26.87
N ASN A 361 -13.76 8.51 -26.00
CA ASN A 361 -13.21 9.69 -25.31
C ASN A 361 -12.05 10.36 -26.06
N ALA A 362 -12.33 10.84 -27.28
CA ALA A 362 -11.40 11.64 -28.07
C ALA A 362 -11.83 13.13 -28.11
N SER A 363 -11.66 13.86 -26.99
CA SER A 363 -12.22 15.21 -26.86
C SER A 363 -11.29 16.28 -26.24
N THR A 364 -11.45 17.51 -26.74
CA THR A 364 -11.11 18.82 -26.13
C THR A 364 -9.65 19.13 -25.76
N SER A 365 -8.96 19.63 -26.78
CA SER A 365 -8.52 21.04 -26.93
C SER A 365 -7.54 21.66 -25.91
N MET A 366 -6.87 22.72 -26.38
CA MET A 366 -5.84 23.48 -25.67
C MET A 366 -6.34 24.90 -25.40
N ASN A 367 -6.64 25.21 -24.15
CA ASN A 367 -7.37 26.43 -23.78
C ASN A 367 -6.50 27.70 -23.90
N ASN A 368 -6.99 28.67 -24.68
CA ASN A 368 -6.75 30.09 -24.47
C ASN A 368 -8.08 30.69 -23.99
N PHE A 369 -8.06 31.47 -22.91
CA PHE A 369 -9.28 32.09 -22.37
C PHE A 369 -9.95 33.02 -23.40
N THR A 370 -11.27 32.92 -23.47
CA THR A 370 -12.14 33.74 -24.33
C THR A 370 -12.73 34.93 -23.56
N LEU A 371 -13.28 35.90 -24.29
CA LEU A 371 -13.98 37.06 -23.71
C LEU A 371 -15.32 36.69 -23.05
N GLU A 372 -15.88 35.52 -23.37
CA GLU A 372 -17.15 35.03 -22.82
C GLU A 372 -16.91 34.42 -21.43
N GLU A 373 -15.89 33.57 -21.27
CA GLU A 373 -15.46 33.05 -19.97
C GLU A 373 -15.02 34.14 -18.98
N GLU A 374 -14.47 35.26 -19.48
CA GLU A 374 -14.10 36.39 -18.63
C GLU A 374 -15.32 37.12 -18.04
N GLN A 375 -16.49 37.05 -18.70
CA GLN A 375 -17.77 37.55 -18.18
C GLN A 375 -18.38 36.58 -17.15
N GLU A 376 -18.37 35.27 -17.43
CA GLU A 376 -18.81 34.23 -16.49
C GLU A 376 -18.12 34.37 -15.11
N LEU A 377 -16.80 34.52 -15.13
CA LEU A 377 -15.96 34.69 -13.93
C LEU A 377 -16.28 35.97 -13.15
N GLU A 378 -16.75 37.02 -13.82
CA GLU A 378 -17.13 38.27 -13.17
C GLU A 378 -18.55 38.20 -12.56
N GLU A 379 -19.42 37.33 -13.08
CA GLU A 379 -20.69 36.95 -12.44
C GLU A 379 -20.49 35.98 -11.26
N GLU A 380 -19.63 34.97 -11.40
CA GLU A 380 -19.26 34.07 -10.28
C GLU A 380 -18.67 34.87 -9.11
N LEU A 381 -17.74 35.79 -9.39
CA LEU A 381 -17.16 36.65 -8.36
C LEU A 381 -18.21 37.51 -7.65
N LYS A 382 -19.21 38.01 -8.38
CA LYS A 382 -20.32 38.80 -7.81
C LYS A 382 -21.20 37.93 -6.88
N LEU A 383 -21.48 36.68 -7.26
CA LEU A 383 -22.18 35.73 -6.39
C LEU A 383 -21.38 35.42 -5.11
N LEU A 384 -20.07 35.25 -5.23
CA LEU A 384 -19.17 35.07 -4.07
C LEU A 384 -19.10 36.33 -3.18
N GLU A 385 -19.08 37.54 -3.76
CA GLU A 385 -19.17 38.80 -3.02
C GLU A 385 -20.47 38.89 -2.21
N GLU A 386 -21.61 38.49 -2.78
CA GLU A 386 -22.89 38.43 -2.06
C GLU A 386 -22.89 37.38 -0.94
N GLN A 387 -22.34 36.18 -1.17
CA GLN A 387 -22.26 35.13 -0.14
C GLN A 387 -21.38 35.57 1.04
N VAL A 388 -20.22 36.16 0.77
CA VAL A 388 -19.33 36.67 1.82
C VAL A 388 -19.97 37.82 2.61
N GLN A 389 -20.75 38.69 1.96
CA GLN A 389 -21.50 39.75 2.67
C GLN A 389 -22.64 39.20 3.54
N LYS A 390 -23.37 38.18 3.06
CA LYS A 390 -24.42 37.49 3.85
C LYS A 390 -23.85 36.82 5.10
N GLN A 391 -22.58 36.38 5.07
CA GLN A 391 -21.85 35.86 6.24
C GLN A 391 -21.26 36.95 7.17
N GLN A 392 -21.51 38.24 6.94
CA GLN A 392 -20.91 39.35 7.69
C GLN A 392 -21.92 40.29 8.39
N GLN A 393 -23.22 40.02 8.32
CA GLN A 393 -24.21 40.80 9.08
C GLN A 393 -24.26 40.35 10.56
N PRO A 394 -24.08 41.25 11.54
CA PRO A 394 -24.23 40.92 12.95
C PRO A 394 -25.69 40.66 13.34
N THR A 395 -25.92 39.68 14.22
CA THR A 395 -27.25 39.33 14.74
C THR A 395 -27.64 40.24 15.92
N GLU A 396 -28.04 41.47 15.64
CA GLU A 396 -28.48 42.48 16.61
C GLU A 396 -29.61 43.33 15.96
N THR A 397 -30.69 43.77 16.63
CA THR A 397 -31.00 43.88 18.07
C THR A 397 -32.52 43.77 18.32
N THR A 398 -32.95 43.32 19.51
CA THR A 398 -34.13 43.88 20.20
C THR A 398 -33.82 43.94 21.69
N ALA A 399 -34.04 45.08 22.34
CA ALA A 399 -33.46 45.36 23.66
C ALA A 399 -34.49 45.72 24.76
N THR A 400 -34.21 45.22 25.97
CA THR A 400 -34.58 45.75 27.30
C THR A 400 -36.05 46.04 27.66
N THR A 401 -36.48 45.47 28.79
CA THR A 401 -36.67 46.26 30.04
C THR A 401 -36.58 45.34 31.28
N PRO A 402 -36.29 45.85 32.50
CA PRO A 402 -35.71 45.04 33.59
C PRO A 402 -36.59 44.88 34.85
N ILE A 403 -36.13 44.03 35.80
CA ILE A 403 -36.36 43.98 37.28
C ILE A 403 -36.14 42.51 37.74
N LYS A 404 -35.50 42.13 38.86
CA LYS A 404 -34.54 42.78 39.80
C LYS A 404 -34.03 41.70 40.78
N ASN A 405 -32.74 41.78 41.21
CA ASN A 405 -32.11 40.96 42.29
C ASN A 405 -32.01 39.44 42.00
N GLU A 406 -31.17 38.62 42.67
CA GLU A 406 -30.30 38.82 43.86
C GLU A 406 -28.78 38.65 43.59
N ILE A 407 -27.97 38.72 44.66
CA ILE A 407 -26.52 38.95 44.68
C ILE A 407 -25.77 37.72 45.22
N GLN A 408 -24.68 37.34 44.56
CA GLN A 408 -23.42 37.04 45.26
C GLN A 408 -22.20 37.12 44.34
N THR A 409 -21.06 37.54 44.90
CA THR A 409 -19.89 37.99 44.13
C THR A 409 -18.59 37.67 44.84
N THR A 410 -17.71 36.88 44.20
CA THR A 410 -16.25 36.82 44.43
C THR A 410 -15.60 36.32 43.13
N THR A 411 -14.73 37.03 42.38
CA THR A 411 -13.37 37.57 42.68
C THR A 411 -12.34 36.47 43.01
N THR A 412 -11.15 36.30 42.39
CA THR A 412 -10.49 36.74 41.11
C THR A 412 -9.21 35.85 40.95
N THR A 413 -8.28 35.83 39.96
CA THR A 413 -7.84 36.68 38.82
C THR A 413 -7.01 35.82 37.82
N THR A 414 -6.53 36.40 36.69
CA THR A 414 -5.31 36.01 35.89
C THR A 414 -5.15 34.54 35.40
N THR A 415 -5.30 34.21 34.11
CA THR A 415 -4.31 34.30 32.99
C THR A 415 -3.04 33.41 33.18
N THR A 416 -2.50 32.67 32.20
CA THR A 416 -2.33 32.93 30.75
C THR A 416 -1.97 31.65 29.95
N THR A 417 -2.48 31.43 28.72
CA THR A 417 -1.88 30.62 27.59
C THR A 417 -1.59 29.10 27.80
N SER A 418 -1.81 28.14 26.89
CA SER A 418 -2.19 28.08 25.45
C SER A 418 -2.93 26.77 25.06
N GLU A 419 -3.72 26.83 23.98
CA GLU A 419 -3.89 25.81 22.91
C GLU A 419 -4.27 24.33 23.24
N PRO A 420 -5.48 23.89 22.82
CA PRO A 420 -5.86 22.48 22.68
C PRO A 420 -6.06 22.03 21.21
N GLU A 421 -5.96 20.71 20.97
CA GLU A 421 -6.08 20.05 19.67
C GLU A 421 -7.47 20.20 19.01
N PHE A 422 -7.52 20.38 17.68
CA PHE A 422 -8.73 20.07 16.89
C PHE A 422 -8.72 18.60 16.48
N LYS A 423 -9.73 17.84 16.92
CA LYS A 423 -10.01 16.47 16.47
C LYS A 423 -11.21 16.48 15.55
N ILE A 424 -11.09 15.83 14.40
CA ILE A 424 -12.21 15.58 13.48
C ILE A 424 -12.97 14.36 14.00
N PRO A 425 -14.28 14.45 14.32
CA PRO A 425 -15.10 13.27 14.51
C PRO A 425 -15.35 12.61 13.15
N VAL A 426 -15.01 11.32 13.02
CA VAL A 426 -15.54 10.49 11.95
C VAL A 426 -16.84 9.89 12.47
N GLU A 427 -17.96 10.42 12.01
CA GLU A 427 -19.29 9.91 12.35
C GLU A 427 -19.56 8.66 11.51
N ILE A 428 -19.73 7.52 12.18
CA ILE A 428 -19.94 6.23 11.53
C ILE A 428 -21.44 6.11 11.24
N LEU A 429 -21.80 6.11 9.96
CA LEU A 429 -23.18 5.97 9.51
C LEU A 429 -23.80 4.68 10.05
N SER A 430 -25.09 4.73 10.41
CA SER A 430 -25.82 3.55 10.83
C SER A 430 -26.31 2.73 9.62
N LYS A 431 -26.47 1.42 9.81
CA LYS A 431 -27.01 0.54 8.74
C LYS A 431 -28.38 0.97 8.24
N GLU A 432 -29.18 1.57 9.11
CA GLU A 432 -30.52 2.06 8.77
C GLU A 432 -30.45 3.28 7.82
N GLU A 433 -29.34 4.02 7.81
CA GLU A 433 -29.05 5.07 6.83
C GLU A 433 -28.47 4.50 5.52
N GLU A 434 -27.60 3.48 5.59
CA GLU A 434 -27.09 2.75 4.40
C GLU A 434 -28.23 2.09 3.61
N ASP A 435 -29.14 1.37 4.29
CA ASP A 435 -30.29 0.70 3.69
C ASP A 435 -31.26 1.70 3.05
N ASN A 436 -31.46 2.89 3.66
CA ASN A 436 -32.28 3.95 3.07
C ASN A 436 -31.66 4.55 1.80
N LEU A 437 -30.34 4.76 1.77
CA LEU A 437 -29.62 5.27 0.58
C LEU A 437 -29.69 4.28 -0.59
N LEU A 438 -29.56 2.97 -0.34
CA LEU A 438 -29.75 1.94 -1.37
C LEU A 438 -31.17 1.98 -1.95
N LEU A 439 -32.19 2.16 -1.10
CA LEU A 439 -33.60 2.22 -1.47
C LEU A 439 -34.00 3.56 -2.13
N GLU A 440 -33.14 4.59 -2.07
CA GLU A 440 -33.25 5.82 -2.86
C GLU A 440 -32.58 5.67 -4.24
N LEU A 441 -31.41 5.02 -4.31
CA LEU A 441 -30.72 4.71 -5.56
C LEU A 441 -31.53 3.79 -6.49
N GLU A 442 -32.20 2.77 -5.95
CA GLU A 442 -33.07 1.88 -6.74
C GLU A 442 -34.25 2.65 -7.38
N LYS A 443 -34.86 3.58 -6.64
CA LYS A 443 -35.93 4.47 -7.17
C LYS A 443 -35.42 5.36 -8.30
N LEU A 444 -34.20 5.88 -8.18
CA LEU A 444 -33.59 6.70 -9.24
C LEU A 444 -33.31 5.88 -10.52
N GLN A 445 -32.91 4.60 -10.39
CA GLN A 445 -32.69 3.70 -11.53
C GLN A 445 -33.99 3.20 -12.19
N LEU A 446 -35.11 3.15 -11.46
CA LEU A 446 -36.43 2.89 -12.05
C LEU A 446 -36.96 4.12 -12.81
N ASN A 447 -36.82 5.31 -12.23
CA ASN A 447 -37.33 6.56 -12.78
C ASN A 447 -36.55 7.08 -14.01
N SER A 448 -35.36 6.53 -14.30
CA SER A 448 -34.68 6.72 -15.60
C SER A 448 -35.28 5.82 -16.68
N LYS A 449 -35.52 4.54 -16.40
CA LYS A 449 -36.08 3.57 -17.37
C LYS A 449 -37.47 3.96 -17.88
N GLU A 450 -38.35 4.51 -17.04
CA GLU A 450 -39.68 4.93 -17.49
C GLU A 450 -39.62 6.10 -18.50
N LYS A 451 -38.61 6.97 -18.42
CA LYS A 451 -38.45 8.10 -19.36
C LYS A 451 -37.98 7.68 -20.75
N ASP A 452 -37.22 6.59 -20.87
CA ASP A 452 -36.71 6.12 -22.17
C ASP A 452 -37.77 5.35 -22.98
N GLU A 453 -38.79 4.76 -22.33
CA GLU A 453 -39.91 4.10 -23.04
C GLU A 453 -40.96 5.06 -23.60
N GLU A 454 -41.15 6.24 -22.99
CA GLU A 454 -42.20 7.20 -23.39
C GLU A 454 -42.06 7.71 -24.85
N PRO A 455 -40.88 8.18 -25.33
CA PRO A 455 -40.74 8.67 -26.71
C PRO A 455 -40.82 7.57 -27.79
N GLU A 456 -40.75 6.29 -27.42
CA GLU A 456 -40.88 5.18 -28.38
C GLU A 456 -42.36 4.80 -28.63
N LYS A 457 -43.19 4.88 -27.58
CA LYS A 457 -44.64 4.64 -27.66
C LYS A 457 -45.36 5.71 -28.49
N GLU A 458 -44.98 6.98 -28.34
CA GLU A 458 -45.59 8.07 -29.12
C GLU A 458 -45.24 7.99 -30.61
N LYS A 459 -43.97 7.65 -30.96
CA LYS A 459 -43.55 7.39 -32.34
C LYS A 459 -44.32 6.22 -32.99
N LYS A 460 -44.53 5.12 -32.26
CA LYS A 460 -45.30 3.96 -32.74
C LYS A 460 -46.77 4.31 -33.00
N LYS A 461 -47.35 5.27 -32.25
CA LYS A 461 -48.73 5.72 -32.45
C LYS A 461 -48.91 6.56 -33.72
N LEU A 462 -48.02 7.53 -33.97
CA LEU A 462 -48.05 8.37 -35.19
C LEU A 462 -47.93 7.57 -36.49
N ILE A 463 -47.24 6.43 -36.46
CA ILE A 463 -47.07 5.53 -37.62
C ILE A 463 -48.36 4.73 -37.94
N LEU A 464 -49.23 4.48 -36.94
CA LEU A 464 -50.52 3.78 -37.15
C LEU A 464 -51.64 4.70 -37.65
N GLU A 465 -51.60 6.00 -37.36
CA GLU A 465 -52.62 6.96 -37.79
C GLU A 465 -52.36 7.54 -39.21
N SER A 466 -51.37 6.97 -39.94
CA SER A 466 -50.86 7.47 -41.22
C SER A 466 -50.97 6.50 -42.41
N ASN A 467 -51.76 5.42 -42.31
CA ASN A 467 -52.03 4.43 -43.39
C ASN A 467 -53.53 4.15 -43.55
#